data_AF-A0AAU3E6K9-F1
#
_entry.id   AF-A0AAU3E6K9-F1
#
_cell.length_a   1.000
_cell.length_b   1.000
_cell.length_c   1.000
_cell.angle_alpha   90.00
_cell.angle_beta   90.00
_cell.angle_gamma   90.00
#
_symmetry.space_group_name_H-M   'P 1'
#
loop_
_entity.id
_entity.type
_entity.pdbx_description
1 polymer ?
#
loop_
_entity_poly.entity_id
_entity_poly.type
_entity_poly.pdbx_seq_one_letter_code
_entity_poly.pdbx_strand_id
1 'polypeptide(L)'
;MRPGDTLIIWKIDRLGRNLRDLIDIVTGLEARGVAVKSLTNGIVDTTTAHGKLVFGMFALMAEYEAALIKEHALAGLVAARARGRTGGRKPKMTAELINKAQRMYDSRTFTMAEIAASCAVTSMTIYRNIRTDSSRAAGLMSSPVD
;
A
#
# COMPACT_ATOMS: atom_id res chain seq x y z
N MET A 1 -0.55 -15.38 -28.84
CA MET A 1 -0.50 -14.43 -29.97
C MET A 1 0.94 -14.25 -30.40
N ARG A 2 1.16 -14.36 -31.70
CA ARG A 2 2.44 -14.21 -32.40
C ARG A 2 2.55 -12.80 -32.98
N PRO A 3 3.76 -12.31 -33.30
CA PRO A 3 3.93 -11.08 -34.04
C PRO A 3 3.15 -11.12 -35.37
N GLY A 4 2.46 -10.02 -35.70
CA GLY A 4 1.58 -9.92 -36.86
C GLY A 4 0.10 -10.24 -36.58
N ASP A 5 -0.21 -10.85 -35.43
CA ASP A 5 -1.61 -11.08 -35.02
C ASP A 5 -2.30 -9.76 -34.66
N THR A 6 -3.63 -9.70 -34.83
CA THR A 6 -4.47 -8.60 -34.36
C THR A 6 -5.49 -9.10 -33.34
N LEU A 7 -5.47 -8.53 -32.13
CA LEU A 7 -6.47 -8.72 -31.10
C LEU A 7 -7.70 -7.88 -31.42
N ILE A 8 -8.80 -8.55 -31.77
CA ILE A 8 -10.09 -7.90 -32.00
C ILE A 8 -10.94 -7.99 -30.73
N ILE A 9 -11.42 -6.84 -30.26
CA ILE A 9 -12.29 -6.73 -29.09
C ILE A 9 -13.58 -5.99 -29.43
N TRP A 10 -14.68 -6.36 -28.78
CA TRP A 10 -15.96 -5.66 -29.00
C TRP A 10 -15.88 -4.19 -28.58
N LYS A 11 -15.55 -3.91 -27.31
CA LYS A 11 -15.35 -2.57 -26.76
C LYS A 11 -14.11 -2.55 -25.88
N ILE A 12 -13.49 -1.38 -25.77
CA ILE A 12 -12.20 -1.20 -25.09
C ILE A 12 -12.25 -1.28 -23.56
N ASP A 13 -13.42 -0.99 -22.96
CA ASP A 13 -13.69 -1.14 -21.52
C ASP A 13 -13.52 -2.59 -21.03
N ARG A 14 -13.53 -3.56 -21.95
CA ARG A 14 -13.38 -4.99 -21.63
C ARG A 14 -11.95 -5.49 -21.69
N LEU A 15 -10.99 -4.66 -22.09
CA LEU A 15 -9.60 -5.09 -22.22
C LEU A 15 -8.80 -4.90 -20.91
N GLY A 16 -9.18 -3.94 -20.05
CA GLY A 16 -8.49 -3.68 -18.78
C GLY A 16 -9.44 -3.24 -17.68
N ARG A 17 -8.98 -3.28 -16.42
CA ARG A 17 -9.77 -2.91 -15.22
C ARG A 17 -9.84 -1.39 -15.00
N ASN A 18 -8.93 -0.64 -15.61
CA ASN A 18 -8.89 0.82 -15.64
C ASN A 18 -8.05 1.29 -16.84
N LEU A 19 -7.97 2.59 -17.08
CA LEU A 19 -7.25 3.17 -18.22
C LEU A 19 -5.74 2.83 -18.21
N ARG A 20 -5.09 2.82 -17.04
CA ARG A 20 -3.68 2.42 -16.92
C ARG A 20 -3.48 0.95 -17.31
N ASP A 21 -4.30 0.07 -16.77
CA ASP A 21 -4.28 -1.38 -17.08
C ASP A 21 -4.47 -1.60 -18.60
N LEU A 22 -5.37 -0.84 -19.21
CA LEU A 22 -5.57 -0.85 -20.66
C LEU A 22 -4.31 -0.40 -21.43
N ILE A 23 -3.69 0.71 -21.02
CA ILE A 23 -2.46 1.24 -21.63
C ILE A 23 -1.34 0.20 -21.56
N ASP A 24 -1.13 -0.40 -20.39
CA ASP A 24 -0.10 -1.42 -20.15
C ASP A 24 -0.33 -2.65 -21.03
N ILE A 25 -1.57 -3.10 -21.18
CA ILE A 25 -1.93 -4.23 -22.05
C ILE A 25 -1.64 -3.92 -23.51
N VAL A 26 -2.08 -2.77 -24.01
CA VAL A 26 -1.93 -2.41 -25.43
C VAL A 26 -0.47 -2.15 -25.78
N THR A 27 0.27 -1.41 -24.95
CA THR A 27 1.72 -1.20 -25.15
C THR A 27 2.50 -2.51 -25.07
N GLY A 28 2.14 -3.41 -24.16
CA GLY A 28 2.72 -4.75 -24.09
C GLY A 28 2.43 -5.61 -25.32
N LEU A 29 1.24 -5.48 -25.93
CA LEU A 29 0.89 -6.15 -27.18
C LEU A 29 1.65 -5.55 -28.37
N GLU A 30 1.74 -4.22 -28.44
CA GLU A 30 2.48 -3.51 -29.48
C GLU A 30 3.97 -3.86 -29.47
N ALA A 31 4.59 -3.93 -28.28
CA ALA A 31 5.98 -4.38 -28.12
C ALA A 31 6.22 -5.82 -28.61
N ARG A 32 5.18 -6.65 -28.64
CA ARG A 32 5.20 -8.02 -29.18
C ARG A 32 4.85 -8.10 -30.66
N GLY A 33 4.63 -6.95 -31.32
CA GLY A 33 4.17 -6.88 -32.69
C GLY A 33 2.72 -7.34 -32.88
N VAL A 34 1.90 -7.29 -31.83
CA VAL A 34 0.48 -7.64 -31.87
C VAL A 34 -0.34 -6.36 -31.90
N ALA A 35 -1.19 -6.21 -32.92
CA ALA A 35 -2.09 -5.06 -33.01
C ALA A 35 -3.35 -5.26 -32.17
N VAL A 36 -3.98 -4.17 -31.78
CA VAL A 36 -5.26 -4.14 -31.06
C VAL A 36 -6.27 -3.31 -31.85
N LYS A 37 -7.46 -3.87 -32.05
CA LYS A 37 -8.57 -3.23 -32.76
C LYS A 37 -9.88 -3.42 -32.01
N SER A 38 -10.58 -2.32 -31.75
CA SER A 38 -11.95 -2.35 -31.22
C SER A 38 -12.99 -2.32 -32.34
N LEU A 39 -14.02 -3.16 -32.24
CA LEU A 39 -15.16 -3.18 -33.16
C LEU A 39 -16.14 -2.03 -32.93
N THR A 40 -16.20 -1.50 -31.71
CA THR A 40 -17.11 -0.41 -31.34
C THR A 40 -16.38 0.92 -31.37
N ASN A 41 -16.99 1.93 -32.00
CA ASN A 41 -16.55 3.33 -32.12
C ASN A 41 -15.28 3.61 -32.93
N GLY A 42 -14.46 2.62 -33.31
CA GLY A 42 -13.28 2.81 -34.18
C GLY A 42 -12.15 3.69 -33.62
N ILE A 43 -12.31 4.22 -32.40
CA ILE A 43 -11.40 5.17 -31.74
C ILE A 43 -10.03 4.53 -31.48
N VAL A 44 -9.98 3.23 -31.23
CA VAL A 44 -8.73 2.50 -30.97
C VAL A 44 -8.56 1.39 -31.99
N ASP A 45 -7.94 1.79 -33.10
CA ASP A 45 -7.35 0.90 -34.09
C ASP A 45 -5.85 1.21 -34.17
N THR A 46 -5.06 0.45 -33.40
CA THR A 46 -3.59 0.59 -33.36
C THR A 46 -2.91 0.13 -34.65
N THR A 47 -3.66 -0.38 -35.65
CA THR A 47 -3.11 -0.63 -37.00
C THR A 47 -3.00 0.65 -37.83
N THR A 48 -3.65 1.74 -37.40
CA THR A 48 -3.68 3.01 -38.13
C THR A 48 -2.84 4.07 -37.40
N ALA A 49 -2.20 4.98 -38.16
CA ALA A 49 -1.45 6.09 -37.58
C ALA A 49 -2.34 7.01 -36.71
N HIS A 50 -3.58 7.24 -37.14
CA HIS A 50 -4.55 8.02 -36.40
C HIS A 50 -4.94 7.35 -35.07
N GLY A 51 -5.27 6.05 -35.08
CA GLY A 51 -5.62 5.32 -33.87
C GLY A 51 -4.45 5.20 -32.88
N LYS A 52 -3.21 5.04 -33.36
CA LYS A 52 -2.01 5.10 -32.52
C LYS A 52 -1.84 6.47 -31.85
N LEU A 53 -2.05 7.56 -32.58
CA LEU A 53 -1.96 8.92 -32.03
C LEU A 53 -3.00 9.16 -30.94
N VAL A 54 -4.26 8.82 -31.22
CA VAL A 54 -5.36 8.97 -30.25
C VAL A 54 -5.10 8.13 -29.01
N PHE A 55 -4.64 6.89 -29.19
CA PHE A 55 -4.28 6.02 -28.08
C PHE A 55 -3.12 6.58 -27.24
N GLY A 56 -2.06 7.08 -27.89
CA GLY A 56 -0.93 7.72 -27.20
C GLY A 56 -1.33 8.96 -26.41
N MET A 57 -2.26 9.77 -26.93
CA MET A 57 -2.79 10.93 -26.20
C MET A 57 -3.58 10.51 -24.96
N PHE A 58 -4.39 9.45 -25.04
CA PHE A 58 -5.04 8.88 -23.86
C PHE A 58 -4.04 8.32 -22.85
N ALA A 59 -2.94 7.73 -23.33
CA ALA A 59 -1.87 7.25 -22.47
C ALA A 59 -1.24 8.39 -21.66
N LEU A 60 -0.85 9.47 -22.33
CA LEU A 60 -0.30 10.66 -21.69
C LEU A 60 -1.28 11.31 -20.71
N MET A 61 -2.56 11.39 -21.08
CA MET A 61 -3.61 11.94 -20.21
C MET A 61 -3.80 11.09 -18.95
N ALA A 62 -3.78 9.75 -19.07
CA ALA A 62 -3.88 8.85 -17.93
C ALA A 62 -2.70 8.99 -16.95
N GLU A 63 -1.49 9.15 -17.48
CA GLU A 63 -0.30 9.40 -16.68
C GLU A 63 -0.40 10.74 -15.94
N TYR A 64 -0.84 11.79 -16.63
CA TYR A 64 -1.06 13.11 -16.06
C TYR A 64 -2.10 13.10 -14.93
N GLU A 65 -3.26 12.48 -15.14
CA GLU A 65 -4.29 12.36 -14.11
C GLU A 65 -3.79 11.60 -12.87
N ALA A 66 -3.06 10.51 -13.07
CA ALA A 66 -2.49 9.75 -11.97
C ALA A 66 -1.46 10.56 -11.17
N ALA A 67 -0.66 11.38 -11.85
CA ALA A 67 0.29 12.30 -11.21
C ALA A 67 -0.46 13.36 -10.38
N LEU A 68 -1.48 14.00 -10.94
CA LEU A 68 -2.30 14.99 -10.21
C LEU A 68 -3.00 14.41 -8.99
N ILE A 69 -3.60 13.21 -9.10
CA ILE A 69 -4.25 12.54 -7.96
C ILE A 69 -3.23 12.31 -6.84
N LYS A 70 -2.02 11.88 -7.18
CA LYS A 70 -0.93 11.67 -6.21
C LYS A 70 -0.51 12.98 -5.54
N GLU A 71 -0.36 14.05 -6.31
CA GLU A 71 -0.03 15.38 -5.81
C GLU A 71 -1.09 15.89 -4.82
N HIS A 72 -2.36 15.83 -5.22
CA HIS A 72 -3.48 16.22 -4.35
C HIS A 72 -3.56 15.38 -3.08
N ALA A 73 -3.36 14.06 -3.17
CA ALA A 73 -3.35 13.19 -2.01
C ALA A 73 -2.21 13.55 -1.03
N LEU A 74 -1.02 13.86 -1.55
CA LEU A 74 0.11 14.30 -0.74
C LEU A 74 -0.17 15.64 -0.07
N ALA A 75 -0.70 16.62 -0.80
CA ALA A 75 -1.10 17.91 -0.24
C ALA A 75 -2.14 17.74 0.88
N GLY A 76 -3.14 16.87 0.67
CA GLY A 76 -4.14 16.53 1.67
C GLY A 76 -3.54 15.87 2.93
N LEU A 77 -2.57 14.97 2.76
CA LEU A 77 -1.85 14.33 3.87
C LEU A 77 -1.01 15.32 4.66
N VAL A 78 -0.31 16.24 3.99
CA VAL A 78 0.47 17.31 4.63
C VAL A 78 -0.45 18.22 5.45
N ALA A 79 -1.55 18.69 4.86
CA ALA A 79 -2.54 19.51 5.56
C ALA A 79 -3.18 18.78 6.75
N ALA A 80 -3.47 17.48 6.61
CA ALA A 80 -4.00 16.67 7.72
C ALA A 80 -2.98 16.52 8.86
N ARG A 81 -1.69 16.30 8.54
CA ARG A 81 -0.61 16.23 9.54
C ARG A 81 -0.40 17.56 10.26
N ALA A 82 -0.47 18.69 9.55
CA ALA A 82 -0.39 20.02 10.15
C ALA A 82 -1.52 20.27 11.16
N ARG A 83 -2.70 19.66 10.94
CA ARG A 83 -3.83 19.65 11.90
C ARG A 83 -3.72 18.58 13.00
N GLY A 84 -2.56 17.93 13.15
CA GLY A 84 -2.31 16.93 14.20
C GLY A 84 -2.78 15.50 13.88
N ARG A 85 -3.23 15.22 12.66
CA ARG A 85 -3.65 13.86 12.27
C ARG A 85 -2.44 13.05 11.77
N THR A 86 -2.03 12.04 12.54
CA THR A 86 -0.85 11.21 12.23
C THR A 86 -1.09 10.18 11.12
N GLY A 87 -2.33 9.69 10.98
CA GLY A 87 -2.70 8.62 10.02
C GLY A 87 -2.31 7.22 10.49
N GLY A 88 -2.46 6.21 9.61
CA GLY A 88 -2.10 4.82 9.89
C GLY A 88 -3.14 4.01 10.69
N ARG A 89 -2.83 2.73 10.93
CA ARG A 89 -3.67 1.82 11.71
C ARG A 89 -3.56 2.18 13.19
N LYS A 90 -4.69 2.35 13.88
CA LYS A 90 -4.70 2.57 15.33
C LYS A 90 -4.00 1.40 16.04
N PRO A 91 -3.08 1.65 17.00
CA PRO A 91 -2.45 0.60 17.78
C PRO A 91 -3.49 -0.23 18.51
N LYS A 92 -3.37 -1.56 18.46
CA LYS A 92 -4.23 -2.47 19.24
C LYS A 92 -3.86 -2.45 20.74
N MET A 93 -2.57 -2.25 21.05
CA MET A 93 -2.08 -2.15 22.42
C MET A 93 -2.29 -0.73 22.94
N THR A 94 -3.35 -0.52 23.72
CA THR A 94 -3.57 0.72 24.47
C THR A 94 -2.63 0.79 25.68
N ALA A 95 -2.44 1.97 26.27
CA ALA A 95 -1.62 2.11 27.49
C ALA A 95 -2.09 1.19 28.62
N GLU A 96 -3.41 1.04 28.79
CA GLU A 96 -4.00 0.11 29.77
C GLU A 96 -3.66 -1.34 29.47
N LEU A 97 -3.76 -1.75 28.19
CA LEU A 97 -3.45 -3.13 27.79
C LEU A 97 -1.95 -3.44 27.92
N ILE A 98 -1.10 -2.45 27.65
CA ILE A 98 0.36 -2.54 27.88
C ILE A 98 0.64 -2.69 29.38
N ASN A 99 0.02 -1.88 30.22
CA ASN A 99 0.19 -1.97 31.68
C ASN A 99 -0.29 -3.32 32.23
N LYS A 100 -1.43 -3.83 31.73
CA LYS A 100 -1.94 -5.17 32.06
C LYS A 100 -0.92 -6.23 31.66
N ALA A 101 -0.44 -6.20 30.42
CA ALA A 101 0.53 -7.16 29.91
C ALA A 101 1.86 -7.11 30.69
N GLN A 102 2.34 -5.92 31.06
CA GLN A 102 3.54 -5.75 31.89
C GLN A 102 3.35 -6.37 33.27
N ARG A 103 2.21 -6.14 33.94
CA ARG A 103 1.93 -6.76 35.25
C ARG A 103 1.88 -8.29 35.18
N MET A 104 1.29 -8.84 34.12
CA MET A 104 1.26 -10.29 33.89
C MET A 104 2.66 -10.86 33.61
N TYR A 105 3.53 -10.09 32.94
CA TYR A 105 4.92 -10.46 32.74
C TYR A 105 5.71 -10.44 34.05
N ASP A 106 5.56 -9.37 34.83
CA ASP A 106 6.28 -9.13 36.09
C ASP A 106 5.90 -10.14 37.17
N SER A 107 4.67 -10.71 37.13
CA SER A 107 4.25 -11.76 38.06
C SER A 107 4.97 -13.09 37.84
N ARG A 108 5.66 -13.27 36.70
CA ARG A 108 6.38 -14.49 36.30
C ARG A 108 5.53 -15.77 36.30
N THR A 109 4.20 -15.62 36.32
CA THR A 109 3.25 -16.73 36.41
C THR A 109 2.74 -17.20 35.05
N PHE A 110 2.77 -16.31 34.05
CA PHE A 110 2.20 -16.53 32.73
C PHE A 110 3.29 -16.58 31.66
N THR A 111 3.10 -17.45 30.67
CA THR A 111 3.94 -17.51 29.48
C THR A 111 3.60 -16.36 28.53
N MET A 112 4.53 -16.05 27.61
CA MET A 112 4.30 -14.99 26.61
C MET A 112 3.16 -15.32 25.65
N ALA A 113 2.85 -16.61 25.44
CA ALA A 113 1.72 -17.04 24.63
C ALA A 113 0.39 -16.72 25.34
N GLU A 114 0.30 -17.01 26.64
CA GLU A 114 -0.89 -16.75 27.44
C GLU A 114 -1.17 -15.26 27.62
N ILE A 115 -0.13 -14.45 27.84
CA ILE A 115 -0.25 -12.99 27.92
C ILE A 115 -0.77 -12.42 26.59
N ALA A 116 -0.23 -12.90 25.47
CA ALA A 116 -0.63 -12.49 24.14
C ALA A 116 -2.09 -12.87 23.83
N ALA A 117 -2.50 -14.09 24.18
CA ALA A 117 -3.88 -14.54 24.08
C ALA A 117 -4.83 -13.68 24.92
N SER A 118 -4.46 -13.36 26.16
CA SER A 118 -5.25 -12.49 27.06
C SER A 118 -5.43 -11.06 26.51
N CYS A 119 -4.49 -10.61 25.69
CA CYS A 119 -4.51 -9.30 25.04
C CYS A 119 -5.03 -9.35 23.59
N ALA A 120 -5.46 -10.52 23.09
CA ALA A 120 -5.90 -10.73 21.71
C ALA A 120 -4.91 -10.24 20.63
N VAL A 121 -3.61 -10.43 20.89
CA VAL A 121 -2.51 -10.06 19.99
C VAL A 121 -1.51 -11.21 19.86
N THR A 122 -0.54 -11.07 18.95
CA THR A 122 0.56 -12.03 18.82
C THR A 122 1.62 -11.83 19.91
N SER A 123 2.37 -12.87 20.28
CA SER A 123 3.47 -12.74 21.23
C SER A 123 4.51 -11.71 20.80
N MET A 124 4.78 -11.58 19.50
CA MET A 124 5.65 -10.53 18.96
C MET A 124 5.14 -9.11 19.25
N THR A 125 3.81 -8.93 19.28
CA THR A 125 3.19 -7.65 19.65
C THR A 125 3.41 -7.35 21.13
N ILE A 126 3.36 -8.37 22.01
CA ILE A 126 3.69 -8.21 23.42
C ILE A 126 5.15 -7.82 23.60
N TYR A 127 6.10 -8.58 23.05
CA TYR A 127 7.54 -8.29 23.13
C TYR A 127 7.90 -6.86 22.70
N ARG A 128 7.22 -6.33 21.68
CA ARG A 128 7.46 -4.97 21.17
C ARG A 128 6.98 -3.87 22.11
N ASN A 129 6.01 -4.16 22.98
CA ASN A 129 5.30 -3.15 23.78
C ASN A 129 5.58 -3.24 25.29
N ILE A 130 6.12 -4.36 25.80
CA ILE A 130 6.49 -4.52 27.21
C ILE A 130 8.00 -4.50 27.41
N ARG A 131 8.45 -4.20 28.62
CA ARG A 131 9.86 -4.22 29.01
C ARG A 131 10.23 -5.63 29.47
N THR A 132 11.04 -6.32 28.66
CA THR A 132 11.55 -7.66 28.99
C THR A 132 12.94 -7.65 29.64
N ASP A 133 13.68 -6.54 29.52
CA ASP A 133 15.00 -6.40 30.15
C ASP A 133 14.89 -5.87 31.58
N SER A 134 15.35 -6.67 32.55
CA SER A 134 15.47 -6.28 33.97
C SER A 134 16.73 -5.45 34.29
N SER A 135 17.55 -5.06 33.30
CA SER A 135 18.90 -4.49 33.54
C SER A 135 19.01 -2.95 33.58
N ARG A 136 17.90 -2.19 33.52
CA ARG A 136 17.95 -0.70 33.67
C ARG A 136 17.47 -0.17 35.03
N ALA A 137 17.14 -1.04 35.99
CA ALA A 137 16.70 -0.62 37.32
C ALA A 137 17.83 -0.53 38.37
N ALA A 138 19.03 -1.08 38.11
CA ALA A 138 20.13 -1.15 39.07
C ALA A 138 21.17 0.00 38.97
N GLY A 139 21.07 0.90 37.98
CA GLY A 139 22.08 1.92 37.70
C GLY A 139 21.85 3.31 38.33
N LEU A 140 20.83 3.49 39.16
CA LEU A 140 20.48 4.78 39.78
C LEU A 140 20.54 4.79 41.32
N MET A 141 21.07 3.73 41.94
CA MET A 141 21.28 3.64 43.40
C MET A 141 22.72 3.22 43.73
N SER A 142 23.72 3.95 43.25
CA SER A 142 25.02 4.02 43.94
C SER A 142 25.82 5.25 43.49
N SER A 143 25.64 6.36 44.20
CA SER A 143 26.75 7.24 44.53
C SER A 143 26.50 7.81 45.92
N PRO A 144 27.12 7.26 46.99
CA PRO A 144 27.39 8.04 48.18
C PRO A 144 28.52 9.00 47.81
N VAL A 145 28.26 10.30 47.91
CA VAL A 145 29.30 11.33 47.96
C VAL A 145 29.26 11.87 49.39
N ASP A 146 30.45 11.96 49.96
CA ASP A 146 30.81 12.38 51.31
C ASP A 146 30.02 13.59 51.86
#